data_AF-A0A9P7F8H8-F1
#
_entry.id   AF-A0A9P7F8H8-F1
#
_cell.length_a   1.000
_cell.length_b   1.000
_cell.length_c   1.000
_cell.angle_alpha   90.00
_cell.angle_beta   90.00
_cell.angle_gamma   90.00
#
_symmetry.space_group_name_H-M   'P 1'
#
loop_
_entity.id
_entity.type
_entity.pdbx_description
1 polymer ?
#
loop_
_entity_poly.entity_id
_entity_poly.type
_entity_poly.pdbx_seq_one_letter_code
_entity_poly.pdbx_strand_id
1 'polypeptide(L)'
;MMDAGGGTKARAPEPPLRTGKSKSCKRPPPLASDSEDNVEVSQPQRLKKRARVSVEPSDIDSDTASKQSVSDRASSSEIEMSDSGSEPVKSIAKALFEEVPAITSEDLSILEIKPEPDVPPHADTMADLVYTKTGSVRLMDQNTELRKVIHHGILEVKAYIAFKHGYPEIVAKNSYAREILLQAAKHHKTAPIEKRMYVDDEYLSALANLIDACVSLFRTEIKDVAYKYAPGYFRLGHDCNAIVDRLLAGHSYIFPQTFDKPYQGQPIVDTLYETFFKNTKSVGLQFAQHFLDIAENKTGRPEIHIPMLAMVSTAIHAVLVAKKNKAGEDFKFTGNQFCDIYTYHVALLERIRKTAPVKFHKMMADIYEEVQHLHRDTIGVYDKDTNLAFLDLEGMDDE
;
A
#
# COMPACT_ATOMS: atom_id res chain seq x y z
N MET A 1 37.29 -46.19 58.16
CA MET A 1 37.64 -46.45 56.74
C MET A 1 36.45 -45.96 55.94
N MET A 2 36.58 -44.95 55.08
CA MET A 2 37.22 -45.01 53.74
C MET A 2 36.44 -46.00 52.85
N ASP A 3 35.92 -45.62 51.68
CA ASP A 3 36.45 -44.60 50.75
C ASP A 3 35.40 -43.58 50.22
N ALA A 4 35.84 -42.62 49.39
CA ALA A 4 35.03 -41.51 48.86
C ALA A 4 34.70 -41.63 47.36
N GLY A 5 33.42 -41.47 46.99
CA GLY A 5 32.98 -41.40 45.60
C GLY A 5 33.11 -39.99 45.02
N GLY A 6 34.01 -39.80 44.05
CA GLY A 6 34.25 -38.50 43.40
C GLY A 6 33.17 -38.10 42.38
N GLY A 7 32.81 -36.80 42.35
CA GLY A 7 31.82 -36.26 41.42
C GLY A 7 32.41 -35.59 40.17
N THR A 8 31.93 -35.95 38.98
CA THR A 8 32.34 -35.36 37.70
C THR A 8 31.46 -34.19 37.28
N LYS A 9 31.92 -32.96 37.47
CA LYS A 9 31.33 -31.76 36.83
C LYS A 9 31.80 -31.64 35.37
N ALA A 10 30.87 -31.70 34.42
CA ALA A 10 31.16 -31.36 33.03
C ALA A 10 31.43 -29.85 32.89
N ARG A 11 32.51 -29.48 32.20
CA ARG A 11 32.92 -28.10 31.92
C ARG A 11 32.36 -27.65 30.57
N ALA A 12 31.71 -26.49 30.51
CA ALA A 12 31.26 -25.88 29.26
C ALA A 12 32.45 -25.39 28.41
N PRO A 13 32.37 -25.42 27.08
CA PRO A 13 33.43 -24.94 26.20
C PRO A 13 33.52 -23.41 26.20
N GLU A 14 34.75 -22.89 26.21
CA GLU A 14 35.05 -21.45 26.08
C GLU A 14 35.04 -21.00 24.61
N PRO A 15 34.59 -19.77 24.29
CA PRO A 15 34.61 -19.25 22.93
C PRO A 15 36.03 -18.81 22.50
N PRO A 16 36.39 -18.94 21.21
CA PRO A 16 37.74 -18.64 20.73
C PRO A 16 38.08 -17.14 20.74
N LEU A 17 39.32 -16.84 21.14
CA LEU A 17 39.89 -15.49 21.20
C LEU A 17 39.96 -14.83 19.81
N ARG A 18 39.33 -13.66 19.66
CA ARG A 18 39.32 -12.89 18.41
C ARG A 18 40.51 -11.92 18.35
N THR A 19 41.63 -12.35 17.78
CA THR A 19 42.84 -11.51 17.62
C THR A 19 42.59 -10.32 16.69
N GLY A 20 42.92 -9.11 17.15
CA GLY A 20 42.69 -7.88 16.39
C GLY A 20 43.79 -7.56 15.36
N LYS A 21 43.41 -6.83 14.30
CA LYS A 21 44.33 -6.04 13.46
C LYS A 21 43.75 -4.65 13.21
N SER A 22 44.27 -3.66 13.92
CA SER A 22 43.96 -2.25 13.71
C SER A 22 44.55 -1.76 12.38
N LYS A 23 43.72 -1.13 11.52
CA LYS A 23 44.20 -0.28 10.43
C LYS A 23 43.84 1.17 10.73
N SER A 24 44.84 2.02 10.95
CA SER A 24 44.66 3.46 11.13
C SER A 24 44.48 4.15 9.78
N CYS A 25 43.35 4.84 9.57
CA CYS A 25 43.24 5.79 8.46
C CYS A 25 44.16 6.98 8.73
N LYS A 26 45.15 7.21 7.86
CA LYS A 26 46.04 8.37 7.94
C LYS A 26 45.31 9.64 7.46
N ARG A 27 45.52 10.73 8.19
CA ARG A 27 45.09 12.08 7.80
C ARG A 27 45.99 12.59 6.67
N PRO A 28 45.45 13.22 5.59
CA PRO A 28 46.29 13.91 4.61
C PRO A 28 46.93 15.18 5.22
N PRO A 29 48.12 15.60 4.75
CA PRO A 29 48.78 16.82 5.22
C PRO A 29 48.20 18.09 4.56
N PRO A 30 48.40 19.28 5.16
CA PRO A 30 48.13 20.55 4.51
C PRO A 30 49.24 20.94 3.51
N LEU A 31 48.92 21.82 2.57
CA LEU A 31 49.90 22.55 1.75
C LEU A 31 49.77 24.05 2.02
N ALA A 32 50.89 24.68 2.37
CA ALA A 32 51.14 26.12 2.24
C ALA A 32 51.16 26.48 0.73
N SER A 33 50.63 27.61 0.24
CA SER A 33 50.98 29.02 0.52
C SER A 33 52.29 29.46 -0.15
N ASP A 34 52.39 30.77 -0.38
CA ASP A 34 53.45 31.50 -1.11
C ASP A 34 53.38 31.36 -2.65
N SER A 35 53.51 32.41 -3.47
CA SER A 35 53.63 33.85 -3.15
C SER A 35 53.06 34.74 -4.26
N GLU A 36 52.62 35.93 -3.84
CA GLU A 36 52.58 37.25 -4.52
C GLU A 36 52.81 37.34 -6.04
N ASP A 37 51.93 38.09 -6.73
CA ASP A 37 52.41 39.23 -7.52
C ASP A 37 51.35 40.36 -7.60
N ASN A 38 51.79 41.61 -7.78
CA ASN A 38 50.93 42.81 -7.77
C ASN A 38 50.60 43.29 -9.20
N VAL A 39 49.33 43.58 -9.49
CA VAL A 39 48.96 44.62 -10.47
C VAL A 39 47.83 45.49 -9.90
N GLU A 40 48.10 46.78 -9.82
CA GLU A 40 47.24 47.85 -9.31
C GLU A 40 46.36 48.45 -10.46
N VAL A 41 45.59 49.51 -10.14
CA VAL A 41 45.10 50.57 -11.05
C VAL A 41 43.68 50.45 -11.66
N SER A 42 42.93 51.55 -11.48
CA SER A 42 41.76 52.04 -12.23
C SER A 42 40.38 51.38 -12.10
N GLN A 43 39.55 52.00 -11.24
CA GLN A 43 38.21 52.43 -11.71
C GLN A 43 38.35 53.45 -12.84
N PRO A 44 37.31 53.62 -13.68
CA PRO A 44 36.71 54.96 -13.69
C PRO A 44 35.18 54.97 -13.55
N GLN A 45 34.66 56.13 -13.16
CA GLN A 45 33.24 56.44 -13.00
C GLN A 45 32.54 56.75 -14.35
N ARG A 46 31.22 57.04 -14.27
CA ARG A 46 30.42 57.85 -15.23
C ARG A 46 30.05 57.10 -16.54
N LEU A 47 28.94 57.43 -17.24
CA LEU A 47 28.03 58.60 -17.16
C LEU A 47 26.58 58.25 -17.61
N LYS A 48 25.61 58.97 -17.02
CA LYS A 48 24.18 59.15 -17.38
C LYS A 48 23.73 58.74 -18.80
N LYS A 49 22.49 58.27 -18.90
CA LYS A 49 21.44 58.96 -19.69
C LYS A 49 20.03 58.76 -19.12
N ARG A 50 19.26 59.87 -19.05
CA ARG A 50 17.81 59.90 -18.81
C ARG A 50 17.08 59.96 -20.15
N ALA A 51 15.87 59.43 -20.20
CA ALA A 51 14.81 59.96 -21.05
C ALA A 51 13.49 59.97 -20.25
N ARG A 52 12.93 61.17 -20.04
CA ARG A 52 11.52 61.44 -19.72
C ARG A 52 10.92 62.09 -20.97
N VAL A 53 9.60 61.97 -21.16
CA VAL A 53 8.66 62.84 -21.91
C VAL A 53 7.49 61.95 -22.40
N SER A 54 6.21 62.32 -22.34
CA SER A 54 5.49 63.28 -21.48
C SER A 54 3.99 62.89 -21.47
N VAL A 55 3.25 63.39 -20.49
CA VAL A 55 1.79 63.57 -20.54
C VAL A 55 1.53 65.05 -20.88
N GLU A 56 0.42 65.36 -21.58
CA GLU A 56 -0.46 66.55 -21.43
C GLU A 56 -1.63 66.43 -22.47
N PRO A 57 -2.75 67.20 -22.35
CA PRO A 57 -4.07 66.76 -22.86
C PRO A 57 -4.68 67.63 -23.99
N SER A 58 -5.95 67.32 -24.34
CA SER A 58 -6.90 68.23 -24.99
C SER A 58 -8.35 67.85 -24.65
N ASP A 59 -9.19 68.84 -24.32
CA ASP A 59 -10.54 68.70 -23.75
C ASP A 59 -11.70 68.80 -24.79
N ILE A 60 -12.94 69.06 -24.30
CA ILE A 60 -14.12 69.66 -25.00
C ILE A 60 -14.94 68.70 -25.92
N ASP A 61 -16.28 68.57 -25.81
CA ASP A 61 -17.26 69.15 -24.87
C ASP A 61 -18.62 68.40 -24.79
N SER A 62 -19.39 68.64 -23.71
CA SER A 62 -20.88 68.55 -23.57
C SER A 62 -21.62 67.23 -23.92
N ASP A 63 -22.77 66.81 -23.36
CA ASP A 63 -23.73 67.27 -22.32
C ASP A 63 -24.35 65.97 -21.66
N THR A 64 -25.41 65.81 -20.85
CA THR A 64 -26.58 66.59 -20.36
C THR A 64 -26.99 66.14 -18.94
N ALA A 65 -27.87 66.92 -18.28
CA ALA A 65 -28.56 66.58 -17.03
C ALA A 65 -29.33 65.23 -17.06
N SER A 66 -29.58 64.53 -15.95
CA SER A 66 -30.30 64.99 -14.75
C SER A 66 -30.12 64.01 -13.57
N LYS A 67 -29.72 64.45 -12.36
CA LYS A 67 -30.50 64.99 -11.20
C LYS A 67 -31.30 63.96 -10.38
N GLN A 68 -31.23 64.16 -9.05
CA GLN A 68 -31.95 63.49 -7.92
C GLN A 68 -31.41 62.11 -7.44
N SER A 69 -31.48 61.76 -6.14
CA SER A 69 -31.34 62.58 -4.90
C SER A 69 -31.20 61.69 -3.64
N VAL A 70 -30.34 62.13 -2.72
CA VAL A 70 -30.21 61.80 -1.28
C VAL A 70 -31.35 60.99 -0.62
N SER A 71 -31.01 59.87 0.04
CA SER A 71 -31.45 59.60 1.43
C SER A 71 -30.56 58.54 2.10
N ASP A 72 -30.16 58.79 3.34
CA ASP A 72 -29.44 57.83 4.18
C ASP A 72 -30.40 56.85 4.86
N ARG A 73 -29.97 55.58 5.01
CA ARG A 73 -30.48 54.74 6.10
C ARG A 73 -29.46 53.69 6.53
N ALA A 74 -29.01 53.79 7.78
CA ALA A 74 -28.19 52.76 8.41
C ALA A 74 -29.05 51.55 8.79
N SER A 75 -28.51 50.35 8.57
CA SER A 75 -28.94 49.10 9.18
C SER A 75 -27.69 48.25 9.45
N SER A 76 -27.31 48.12 10.71
CA SER A 76 -26.36 47.10 11.14
C SER A 76 -27.05 45.73 11.15
N SER A 77 -26.35 44.70 10.68
CA SER A 77 -26.72 43.30 10.89
C SER A 77 -25.46 42.54 11.29
N GLU A 78 -25.42 42.09 12.53
CA GLU A 78 -24.36 41.20 13.01
C GLU A 78 -24.45 39.86 12.25
N ILE A 79 -23.31 39.34 11.81
CA ILE A 79 -23.21 37.98 11.28
C ILE A 79 -22.63 37.14 12.42
N GLU A 80 -23.50 36.43 13.12
CA GLU A 80 -23.13 35.49 14.18
C GLU A 80 -22.24 34.38 13.63
N MET A 81 -21.21 33.98 14.38
CA MET A 81 -20.44 32.77 14.05
C MET A 81 -21.23 31.54 14.50
N SER A 82 -21.87 30.86 13.55
CA SER A 82 -22.52 29.58 13.79
C SER A 82 -21.50 28.44 13.91
N ASP A 83 -21.36 27.91 15.13
CA ASP A 83 -20.61 26.69 15.41
C ASP A 83 -21.21 25.50 14.64
N SER A 84 -20.39 24.83 13.82
CA SER A 84 -20.84 23.87 12.81
C SER A 84 -20.38 22.45 13.15
N GLY A 85 -21.28 21.74 13.84
CA GLY A 85 -21.04 20.49 14.56
C GLY A 85 -20.22 19.40 13.86
N SER A 86 -19.31 18.81 14.63
CA SER A 86 -18.36 17.78 14.19
C SER A 86 -18.94 16.35 14.21
N GLU A 87 -19.85 16.02 13.29
CA GLU A 87 -20.06 14.65 12.78
C GLU A 87 -20.64 14.69 11.36
N PRO A 88 -20.12 13.90 10.40
CA PRO A 88 -20.93 12.78 9.93
C PRO A 88 -20.10 11.56 9.45
N VAL A 89 -19.13 11.07 10.24
CA VAL A 89 -18.35 9.87 9.83
C VAL A 89 -19.19 8.59 9.96
N LYS A 90 -19.95 8.45 11.06
CA LYS A 90 -20.78 7.26 11.34
C LYS A 90 -21.87 7.01 10.29
N SER A 91 -22.42 8.07 9.69
CA SER A 91 -23.49 7.93 8.69
C SER A 91 -23.00 7.34 7.36
N ILE A 92 -21.75 7.59 6.99
CA ILE A 92 -21.14 7.05 5.76
C ILE A 92 -20.82 5.56 5.95
N ALA A 93 -20.33 5.20 7.14
CA ALA A 93 -20.13 3.81 7.57
C ALA A 93 -21.43 3.03 7.85
N LYS A 94 -22.61 3.58 7.53
CA LYS A 94 -23.88 2.82 7.41
C LYS A 94 -24.28 2.65 5.95
N ALA A 95 -24.23 3.72 5.16
CA ALA A 95 -24.60 3.70 3.73
C ALA A 95 -23.73 2.78 2.87
N LEU A 96 -22.50 2.46 3.29
CA LEU A 96 -21.62 1.49 2.62
C LEU A 96 -21.94 0.01 2.92
N PHE A 97 -22.90 -0.28 3.79
CA PHE A 97 -23.16 -1.64 4.32
C PHE A 97 -24.56 -2.19 3.99
N GLU A 98 -25.41 -1.42 3.30
CA GLU A 98 -26.80 -1.84 2.96
C GLU A 98 -26.94 -2.41 1.53
N GLU A 99 -25.87 -2.43 0.72
CA GLU A 99 -25.85 -2.99 -0.65
C GLU A 99 -25.15 -4.36 -0.77
N VAL A 100 -24.97 -5.09 0.33
CA VAL A 100 -24.71 -6.55 0.24
C VAL A 100 -26.06 -7.26 0.17
N PRO A 101 -26.43 -7.92 -0.94
CA PRO A 101 -27.67 -8.67 -1.01
C PRO A 101 -27.61 -9.81 0.03
N ALA A 102 -28.50 -9.77 1.01
CA ALA A 102 -28.63 -10.84 1.98
C ALA A 102 -29.08 -12.11 1.26
N ILE A 103 -28.18 -13.08 1.13
CA ILE A 103 -28.52 -14.42 0.64
C ILE A 103 -29.53 -15.00 1.63
N THR A 104 -30.79 -15.09 1.20
CA THR A 104 -31.88 -15.60 2.03
C THR A 104 -31.64 -17.08 2.33
N SER A 105 -31.92 -17.49 3.57
CA SER A 105 -31.61 -18.82 4.09
C SER A 105 -32.37 -19.99 3.42
N GLU A 106 -33.17 -19.71 2.40
CA GLU A 106 -34.08 -20.67 1.75
C GLU A 106 -33.41 -21.38 0.56
N ASP A 107 -32.42 -20.75 -0.08
CA ASP A 107 -31.68 -21.28 -1.25
C ASP A 107 -30.55 -22.27 -0.89
N LEU A 108 -30.46 -22.66 0.41
CA LEU A 108 -29.61 -23.75 0.91
C LEU A 108 -30.42 -25.01 1.26
N SER A 109 -31.72 -25.04 0.95
CA SER A 109 -32.54 -26.25 1.08
C SER A 109 -32.42 -27.15 -0.16
N ILE A 110 -32.66 -28.45 0.00
CA ILE A 110 -32.63 -29.48 -1.06
C ILE A 110 -31.22 -29.85 -1.60
N LEU A 111 -30.36 -30.32 -0.70
CA LEU A 111 -29.71 -31.63 -0.91
C LEU A 111 -29.85 -32.46 0.37
N GLU A 112 -30.95 -33.21 0.48
CA GLU A 112 -31.16 -34.17 1.56
C GLU A 112 -30.26 -35.39 1.31
N ILE A 113 -29.01 -35.31 1.78
CA ILE A 113 -28.02 -36.39 1.65
C ILE A 113 -28.46 -37.56 2.51
N LYS A 114 -29.16 -38.50 1.88
CA LYS A 114 -29.53 -39.80 2.44
C LYS A 114 -28.27 -40.47 3.05
N PRO A 115 -28.28 -40.86 4.33
CA PRO A 115 -27.11 -41.45 4.96
C PRO A 115 -26.75 -42.77 4.28
N GLU A 116 -25.53 -42.86 3.78
CA GLU A 116 -24.92 -44.13 3.38
C GLU A 116 -24.63 -44.99 4.63
N PRO A 117 -24.67 -46.33 4.52
CA PRO A 117 -24.34 -47.23 5.64
C PRO A 117 -22.86 -47.11 6.04
N ASP A 118 -22.57 -47.33 7.32
CA ASP A 118 -21.23 -47.15 7.91
C ASP A 118 -20.12 -47.93 7.20
N VAL A 119 -19.35 -47.24 6.36
CA VAL A 119 -18.07 -47.72 5.83
C VAL A 119 -16.98 -47.46 6.88
N PRO A 120 -16.14 -48.45 7.24
CA PRO A 120 -15.14 -48.28 8.30
C PRO A 120 -14.13 -47.15 7.97
N PRO A 121 -13.81 -46.24 8.92
CA PRO A 121 -13.27 -44.91 8.61
C PRO A 121 -11.73 -44.87 8.39
N HIS A 122 -11.21 -45.68 7.48
CA HIS A 122 -9.82 -45.64 7.00
C HIS A 122 -9.82 -45.86 5.45
N ALA A 123 -9.01 -45.17 4.62
CA ALA A 123 -7.80 -44.39 4.91
C ALA A 123 -7.55 -43.25 3.89
N ASP A 124 -8.48 -42.31 3.69
CA ASP A 124 -8.26 -41.18 2.76
C ASP A 124 -7.42 -40.03 3.37
N THR A 125 -6.14 -40.33 3.56
CA THR A 125 -5.11 -39.46 4.16
C THR A 125 -4.81 -38.17 3.35
N MET A 126 -5.52 -37.92 2.25
CA MET A 126 -5.47 -36.61 1.57
C MET A 126 -6.14 -35.50 2.37
N ALA A 127 -7.14 -35.84 3.19
CA ALA A 127 -7.96 -34.89 3.93
C ALA A 127 -7.59 -34.75 5.42
N ASP A 128 -6.44 -35.27 5.87
CA ASP A 128 -6.04 -35.18 7.28
C ASP A 128 -5.16 -33.96 7.59
N LEU A 129 -5.45 -33.30 8.72
CA LEU A 129 -4.66 -32.20 9.25
C LEU A 129 -3.46 -32.70 10.05
N VAL A 130 -2.27 -32.25 9.66
CA VAL A 130 -1.05 -32.44 10.44
C VAL A 130 -0.94 -31.30 11.45
N TYR A 131 -1.30 -31.59 12.70
CA TYR A 131 -1.16 -30.67 13.82
C TYR A 131 0.27 -30.69 14.38
N THR A 132 0.77 -29.51 14.74
CA THR A 132 2.03 -29.38 15.49
C THR A 132 1.90 -29.85 16.94
N LYS A 133 3.04 -30.03 17.63
CA LYS A 133 3.11 -30.27 19.08
C LYS A 133 2.42 -29.20 19.94
N THR A 134 2.11 -28.04 19.37
CA THR A 134 1.40 -26.91 20.01
C THR A 134 -0.09 -26.84 19.62
N GLY A 135 -0.63 -27.86 18.94
CA GLY A 135 -2.05 -27.90 18.52
C GLY A 135 -2.40 -26.98 17.35
N SER A 136 -1.44 -26.24 16.79
CA SER A 136 -1.66 -25.37 15.62
C SER A 136 -1.40 -26.10 14.30
N VAL A 137 -2.22 -25.84 13.28
CA VAL A 137 -1.99 -26.26 11.89
C VAL A 137 -0.88 -25.41 11.25
N ARG A 138 -0.07 -26.00 10.37
CA ARG A 138 0.97 -25.29 9.60
C ARG A 138 0.98 -25.71 8.15
N LEU A 139 0.98 -24.74 7.23
CA LEU A 139 0.94 -24.97 5.79
C LEU A 139 1.99 -25.98 5.30
N MET A 140 3.26 -25.80 5.66
CA MET A 140 4.35 -26.65 5.16
C MET A 140 4.23 -28.12 5.60
N ASP A 141 3.59 -28.38 6.74
CA ASP A 141 3.49 -29.69 7.37
C ASP A 141 2.33 -30.53 6.77
N GLN A 142 1.45 -29.93 5.96
CA GLN A 142 0.28 -30.61 5.37
C GLN A 142 0.60 -31.45 4.12
N ASN A 143 -0.31 -32.36 3.76
CA ASN A 143 -0.29 -33.13 2.51
C ASN A 143 -0.19 -32.20 1.28
N THR A 144 0.57 -32.58 0.26
CA THR A 144 0.78 -31.81 -0.98
C THR A 144 -0.52 -31.37 -1.66
N GLU A 145 -1.57 -32.18 -1.69
CA GLU A 145 -2.83 -31.78 -2.31
C GLU A 145 -3.57 -30.71 -1.49
N LEU A 146 -3.62 -30.87 -0.16
CA LEU A 146 -4.13 -29.86 0.75
C LEU A 146 -3.31 -28.56 0.70
N ARG A 147 -1.98 -28.64 0.52
CA ARG A 147 -1.13 -27.45 0.30
C ARG A 147 -1.48 -26.71 -0.98
N LYS A 148 -1.84 -27.39 -2.08
CA LYS A 148 -2.34 -26.72 -3.31
C LYS A 148 -3.62 -25.94 -3.01
N VAL A 149 -4.61 -26.58 -2.39
CA VAL A 149 -5.89 -25.96 -2.00
C VAL A 149 -5.68 -24.73 -1.11
N ILE A 150 -4.81 -24.82 -0.09
CA ILE A 150 -4.51 -23.67 0.77
C ILE A 150 -3.75 -22.58 0.00
N HIS A 151 -2.77 -22.92 -0.85
CA HIS A 151 -2.04 -21.92 -1.65
C HIS A 151 -2.94 -21.18 -2.64
N HIS A 152 -3.89 -21.89 -3.28
CA HIS A 152 -4.92 -21.27 -4.13
C HIS A 152 -5.82 -20.37 -3.28
N GLY A 153 -6.29 -20.84 -2.12
CA GLY A 153 -7.08 -20.02 -1.18
C GLY A 153 -6.38 -18.76 -0.69
N ILE A 154 -5.05 -18.81 -0.46
CA ILE A 154 -4.24 -17.62 -0.12
C ILE A 154 -4.20 -16.64 -1.30
N LEU A 155 -4.03 -17.13 -2.53
CA LEU A 155 -4.00 -16.29 -3.73
C LEU A 155 -5.35 -15.61 -3.98
N GLU A 156 -6.45 -16.35 -3.87
CA GLU A 156 -7.82 -15.84 -3.97
C GLU A 156 -8.16 -14.83 -2.84
N VAL A 157 -7.67 -15.04 -1.61
CA VAL A 157 -7.86 -14.05 -0.54
C VAL A 157 -7.02 -12.79 -0.77
N LYS A 158 -5.77 -12.89 -1.27
CA LYS A 158 -5.02 -11.70 -1.71
C LYS A 158 -5.73 -10.97 -2.87
N ALA A 159 -6.42 -11.69 -3.75
CA ALA A 159 -7.27 -11.11 -4.81
C ALA A 159 -8.55 -10.45 -4.27
N TYR A 160 -9.29 -11.09 -3.37
CA TYR A 160 -10.45 -10.50 -2.68
C TYR A 160 -10.08 -9.18 -2.01
N ILE A 161 -8.93 -9.16 -1.33
CA ILE A 161 -8.39 -7.99 -0.64
C ILE A 161 -8.01 -6.85 -1.58
N ALA A 162 -7.46 -7.17 -2.76
CA ALA A 162 -7.13 -6.19 -3.79
C ALA A 162 -8.39 -5.62 -4.48
N PHE A 163 -9.32 -6.49 -4.87
CA PHE A 163 -10.38 -6.14 -5.82
C PHE A 163 -11.74 -5.85 -5.20
N LYS A 164 -12.06 -6.44 -4.04
CA LYS A 164 -13.38 -6.34 -3.38
C LYS A 164 -13.32 -5.53 -2.08
N HIS A 165 -12.56 -5.97 -1.08
CA HIS A 165 -12.49 -5.27 0.22
C HIS A 165 -11.21 -5.58 1.00
N GLY A 166 -10.44 -4.56 1.35
CA GLY A 166 -9.14 -4.70 2.02
C GLY A 166 -9.20 -5.20 3.48
N TYR A 167 -10.35 -5.04 4.15
CA TYR A 167 -10.57 -5.37 5.56
C TYR A 167 -11.77 -6.33 5.73
N PRO A 168 -11.74 -7.55 5.15
CA PRO A 168 -12.89 -8.46 5.13
C PRO A 168 -13.29 -8.95 6.52
N GLU A 169 -12.36 -9.13 7.44
CA GLU A 169 -12.58 -9.71 8.78
C GLU A 169 -13.51 -8.88 9.67
N ILE A 170 -13.64 -7.58 9.38
CA ILE A 170 -14.52 -6.64 10.08
C ILE A 170 -15.96 -6.70 9.55
N VAL A 171 -16.12 -7.04 8.27
CA VAL A 171 -17.43 -7.19 7.59
C VAL A 171 -17.97 -8.62 7.71
N ALA A 172 -17.08 -9.60 7.62
CA ALA A 172 -17.37 -11.01 7.42
C ALA A 172 -16.38 -11.86 8.24
N LYS A 173 -16.80 -12.31 9.43
CA LYS A 173 -15.96 -13.13 10.34
C LYS A 173 -15.69 -14.50 9.72
N ASN A 174 -14.54 -14.66 9.09
CA ASN A 174 -14.01 -15.87 8.43
C ASN A 174 -14.89 -16.52 7.33
N SER A 175 -16.14 -16.11 7.12
CA SER A 175 -17.02 -16.69 6.09
C SER A 175 -16.43 -16.56 4.69
N TYR A 176 -15.82 -15.41 4.36
CA TYR A 176 -15.11 -15.19 3.09
C TYR A 176 -13.97 -16.21 2.87
N ALA A 177 -13.18 -16.50 3.91
CA ALA A 177 -12.08 -17.47 3.85
C ALA A 177 -12.60 -18.91 3.73
N ARG A 178 -13.71 -19.24 4.39
CA ARG A 178 -14.38 -20.55 4.31
C ARG A 178 -14.98 -20.79 2.92
N GLU A 179 -15.61 -19.79 2.31
CA GLU A 179 -16.10 -19.85 0.94
C GLU A 179 -14.95 -20.05 -0.06
N ILE A 180 -13.89 -19.24 0.04
CA ILE A 180 -12.72 -19.32 -0.85
C ILE A 180 -12.01 -20.67 -0.77
N LEU A 181 -11.90 -21.27 0.43
CA LEU A 181 -11.36 -22.62 0.59
C LEU A 181 -12.20 -23.70 -0.09
N LEU A 182 -13.53 -23.61 0.00
CA LEU A 182 -14.44 -24.53 -0.70
C LEU A 182 -14.32 -24.41 -2.23
N GLN A 183 -14.20 -23.18 -2.77
CA GLN A 183 -13.99 -22.98 -4.21
C GLN A 183 -12.59 -23.47 -4.66
N ALA A 184 -11.55 -23.29 -3.84
CA ALA A 184 -10.22 -23.82 -4.12
C ALA A 184 -10.18 -25.37 -4.12
N ALA A 185 -10.90 -26.02 -3.21
CA ALA A 185 -11.02 -27.49 -3.18
C ALA A 185 -11.73 -28.02 -4.43
N LYS A 186 -12.80 -27.34 -4.87
CA LYS A 186 -13.51 -27.63 -6.14
C LYS A 186 -12.61 -27.43 -7.36
N HIS A 187 -11.86 -26.33 -7.42
CA HIS A 187 -10.94 -26.02 -8.51
C HIS A 187 -9.88 -27.12 -8.70
N HIS A 188 -9.29 -27.59 -7.61
CA HIS A 188 -8.32 -28.71 -7.64
C HIS A 188 -8.96 -30.10 -7.72
N LYS A 189 -10.30 -30.21 -7.71
CA LYS A 189 -11.07 -31.46 -7.77
C LYS A 189 -10.73 -32.44 -6.66
N THR A 190 -10.30 -31.93 -5.51
CA THR A 190 -9.90 -32.72 -4.34
C THR A 190 -11.13 -33.12 -3.52
N ALA A 191 -11.96 -34.00 -4.08
CA ALA A 191 -13.24 -34.42 -3.50
C ALA A 191 -13.18 -34.88 -2.02
N PRO A 192 -12.12 -35.56 -1.52
CA PRO A 192 -12.04 -35.91 -0.09
C PRO A 192 -11.89 -34.68 0.82
N ILE A 193 -11.08 -33.70 0.39
CA ILE A 193 -10.88 -32.43 1.10
C ILE A 193 -12.17 -31.61 1.08
N GLU A 194 -12.83 -31.52 -0.07
CA GLU A 194 -14.11 -30.82 -0.23
C GLU A 194 -15.21 -31.46 0.64
N LYS A 195 -15.39 -32.79 0.58
CA LYS A 195 -16.36 -33.52 1.42
C LYS A 195 -16.09 -33.31 2.90
N ARG A 196 -14.81 -33.27 3.32
CA ARG A 196 -14.46 -32.97 4.71
C ARG A 196 -14.80 -31.53 5.09
N MET A 197 -14.49 -30.53 4.27
CA MET A 197 -14.85 -29.13 4.53
C MET A 197 -16.37 -28.91 4.72
N TYR A 198 -17.21 -29.73 4.09
CA TYR A 198 -18.67 -29.68 4.25
C TYR A 198 -19.21 -30.40 5.50
N VAL A 199 -18.46 -31.31 6.11
CA VAL A 199 -18.92 -32.17 7.24
C VAL A 199 -18.22 -31.83 8.56
N ASP A 200 -16.98 -31.36 8.50
CA ASP A 200 -16.08 -31.13 9.64
C ASP A 200 -15.82 -29.62 9.78
N ASP A 201 -16.63 -28.96 10.63
CA ASP A 201 -16.55 -27.51 10.85
C ASP A 201 -15.21 -27.12 11.50
N GLU A 202 -14.68 -27.96 12.39
CA GLU A 202 -13.39 -27.72 13.05
C GLU A 202 -12.24 -27.75 12.03
N TYR A 203 -12.25 -28.70 11.10
CA TYR A 203 -11.32 -28.76 9.96
C TYR A 203 -11.40 -27.51 9.09
N LEU A 204 -12.60 -27.11 8.65
CA LEU A 204 -12.76 -25.92 7.80
C LEU A 204 -12.41 -24.62 8.56
N SER A 205 -12.72 -24.53 9.85
CA SER A 205 -12.34 -23.41 10.72
C SER A 205 -10.82 -23.33 10.94
N ALA A 206 -10.15 -24.46 11.16
CA ALA A 206 -8.70 -24.52 11.32
C ALA A 206 -7.96 -24.07 10.04
N LEU A 207 -8.48 -24.45 8.87
CA LEU A 207 -7.97 -23.98 7.58
C LEU A 207 -8.29 -22.50 7.31
N ALA A 208 -9.49 -22.03 7.65
CA ALA A 208 -9.86 -20.62 7.48
C ALA A 208 -9.01 -19.69 8.35
N ASN A 209 -8.66 -20.10 9.57
CA ASN A 209 -7.74 -19.36 10.44
C ASN A 209 -6.32 -19.23 9.85
N LEU A 210 -5.85 -20.23 9.09
CA LEU A 210 -4.57 -20.18 8.38
C LEU A 210 -4.62 -19.18 7.21
N ILE A 211 -5.76 -19.07 6.53
CA ILE A 211 -6.01 -18.06 5.48
C ILE A 211 -6.11 -16.64 6.07
N ASP A 212 -6.82 -16.46 7.18
CA ASP A 212 -6.96 -15.15 7.85
C ASP A 212 -5.61 -14.64 8.39
N ALA A 213 -4.75 -15.52 8.88
CA ALA A 213 -3.37 -15.16 9.22
C ALA A 213 -2.59 -14.59 8.01
N CYS A 214 -2.82 -15.11 6.80
CA CYS A 214 -2.21 -14.57 5.58
C CYS A 214 -2.74 -13.17 5.19
N VAL A 215 -3.93 -12.77 5.64
CA VAL A 215 -4.45 -11.40 5.46
C VAL A 215 -3.62 -10.39 6.25
N SER A 216 -3.37 -10.69 7.53
CA SER A 216 -2.54 -9.84 8.39
C SER A 216 -1.09 -9.75 7.88
N LEU A 217 -0.54 -10.86 7.37
CA LEU A 217 0.77 -10.86 6.70
C LEU A 217 0.75 -10.00 5.43
N PHE A 218 -0.25 -10.12 4.56
CA PHE A 218 -0.32 -9.35 3.31
C PHE A 218 -0.39 -7.83 3.55
N ARG A 219 -1.14 -7.39 4.57
CA ARG A 219 -1.13 -5.96 4.93
C ARG A 219 0.19 -5.50 5.54
N THR A 220 0.90 -6.39 6.23
CA THR A 220 2.25 -6.12 6.72
C THR A 220 3.22 -5.96 5.56
N GLU A 221 3.17 -6.84 4.53
CA GLU A 221 3.92 -6.70 3.28
C GLU A 221 3.70 -5.29 2.66
N ILE A 222 2.45 -4.84 2.52
CA ILE A 222 2.13 -3.49 1.98
C ILE A 222 2.71 -2.37 2.87
N LYS A 223 2.65 -2.51 4.20
CA LYS A 223 3.22 -1.53 5.15
C LYS A 223 4.75 -1.47 5.09
N ASP A 224 5.43 -2.60 4.95
CA ASP A 224 6.89 -2.66 4.83
C ASP A 224 7.37 -2.01 3.52
N VAL A 225 6.67 -2.28 2.42
CA VAL A 225 6.90 -1.62 1.13
C VAL A 225 6.62 -0.11 1.21
N ALA A 226 5.52 0.32 1.81
CA ALA A 226 5.24 1.74 2.02
C ALA A 226 6.33 2.43 2.89
N TYR A 227 6.90 1.72 3.87
CA TYR A 227 7.96 2.23 4.74
C TYR A 227 9.29 2.43 4.00
N LYS A 228 9.57 1.63 2.96
CA LYS A 228 10.74 1.80 2.09
C LYS A 228 10.67 3.11 1.28
N TYR A 229 9.51 3.46 0.73
CA TYR A 229 9.38 4.58 -0.21
C TYR A 229 8.96 5.93 0.42
N ALA A 230 7.96 5.92 1.30
CA ALA A 230 7.35 7.15 1.82
C ALA A 230 8.33 8.08 2.58
N PRO A 231 9.23 7.59 3.47
CA PRO A 231 10.14 8.46 4.21
C PRO A 231 11.13 9.23 3.33
N GLY A 232 11.60 8.63 2.24
CA GLY A 232 12.48 9.29 1.28
C GLY A 232 11.77 10.41 0.52
N TYR A 233 10.60 10.10 -0.06
CA TYR A 233 9.81 11.04 -0.85
C TYR A 233 9.32 12.24 -0.02
N PHE A 234 8.83 12.01 1.19
CA PHE A 234 8.37 13.06 2.11
C PHE A 234 9.51 13.72 2.91
N ARG A 235 10.78 13.32 2.69
CA ARG A 235 12.00 13.85 3.35
C ARG A 235 11.94 13.77 4.89
N LEU A 236 11.49 12.62 5.41
CA LEU A 236 11.25 12.39 6.84
C LEU A 236 12.56 12.09 7.60
N GLY A 237 13.30 13.15 7.96
CA GLY A 237 14.45 13.09 8.86
C GLY A 237 14.10 12.87 10.35
N HIS A 238 15.11 12.99 11.22
CA HIS A 238 14.99 12.74 12.67
C HIS A 238 13.89 13.57 13.36
N ASP A 239 13.73 14.83 12.98
CA ASP A 239 12.79 15.78 13.59
C ASP A 239 11.64 16.14 12.63
N CYS A 240 11.12 15.13 11.92
CA CYS A 240 10.10 15.31 10.89
C CYS A 240 8.67 15.59 11.39
N ASN A 241 8.43 15.67 12.70
CA ASN A 241 7.08 15.78 13.30
C ASN A 241 6.19 16.84 12.61
N ALA A 242 6.68 18.08 12.42
CA ALA A 242 5.90 19.14 11.77
C ALA A 242 5.58 18.86 10.28
N ILE A 243 6.41 18.08 9.58
CA ILE A 243 6.14 17.61 8.23
C ILE A 243 5.07 16.52 8.27
N VAL A 244 5.19 15.56 9.20
CA VAL A 244 4.25 14.46 9.37
C VAL A 244 2.87 14.96 9.81
N ASP A 245 2.80 15.90 10.74
CA ASP A 245 1.54 16.52 11.19
C ASP A 245 0.82 17.22 10.04
N ARG A 246 1.55 17.97 9.20
CA ARG A 246 1.00 18.57 7.98
C ARG A 246 0.54 17.54 6.94
N LEU A 247 1.24 16.41 6.83
CA LEU A 247 0.88 15.32 5.90
C LEU A 247 -0.36 14.54 6.38
N LEU A 248 -0.47 14.28 7.68
CA LEU A 248 -1.63 13.60 8.28
C LEU A 248 -2.87 14.51 8.34
N ALA A 249 -2.68 15.82 8.57
CA ALA A 249 -3.76 16.80 8.50
C ALA A 249 -4.46 16.75 7.12
N GLY A 250 -5.78 16.53 7.14
CA GLY A 250 -6.60 16.41 5.93
C GLY A 250 -6.20 15.27 4.98
N HIS A 251 -5.42 14.28 5.44
CA HIS A 251 -4.82 13.22 4.62
C HIS A 251 -3.97 13.74 3.44
N SER A 252 -3.32 14.89 3.63
CA SER A 252 -2.52 15.59 2.61
C SER A 252 -1.43 14.73 1.94
N TYR A 253 -0.97 13.63 2.57
CA TYR A 253 -0.03 12.68 1.98
C TYR A 253 -0.50 12.02 0.67
N ILE A 254 -1.80 12.05 0.34
CA ILE A 254 -2.27 11.57 -0.98
C ILE A 254 -1.95 12.55 -2.12
N PHE A 255 -1.57 13.79 -1.82
CA PHE A 255 -1.25 14.79 -2.83
C PHE A 255 0.26 14.86 -3.09
N PRO A 256 0.70 14.83 -4.37
CA PRO A 256 2.06 15.19 -4.76
C PRO A 256 2.41 16.62 -4.34
N GLN A 257 3.70 16.96 -4.38
CA GLN A 257 4.19 18.30 -4.01
C GLN A 257 3.64 19.45 -4.90
N THR A 258 3.03 19.12 -6.04
CA THR A 258 2.33 20.02 -6.96
C THR A 258 0.82 20.19 -6.67
N PHE A 259 0.25 19.40 -5.74
CA PHE A 259 -1.14 19.41 -5.29
C PHE A 259 -2.25 19.18 -6.35
N ASP A 260 -1.90 18.98 -7.62
CA ASP A 260 -2.82 18.90 -8.76
C ASP A 260 -3.44 17.51 -8.98
N LYS A 261 -2.79 16.44 -8.52
CA LYS A 261 -3.11 15.04 -8.84
C LYS A 261 -3.19 14.14 -7.60
N PRO A 262 -4.31 14.08 -6.86
CA PRO A 262 -4.45 13.18 -5.72
C PRO A 262 -4.18 11.73 -6.13
N TYR A 263 -3.61 10.96 -5.21
CA TYR A 263 -3.19 9.56 -5.33
C TYR A 263 -2.08 9.26 -6.36
N GLN A 264 -1.68 10.20 -7.23
CA GLN A 264 -0.60 10.02 -8.22
C GLN A 264 0.78 10.44 -7.68
N GLY A 265 1.07 10.13 -6.42
CA GLY A 265 2.38 10.40 -5.79
C GLY A 265 3.28 9.16 -5.85
N GLN A 266 4.56 9.34 -6.19
CA GLN A 266 5.51 8.23 -6.40
C GLN A 266 5.44 7.10 -5.35
N PRO A 267 5.35 7.35 -4.01
CA PRO A 267 5.28 6.26 -3.03
C PRO A 267 4.05 5.37 -3.17
N ILE A 268 2.94 5.90 -3.71
CA ILE A 268 1.72 5.12 -3.99
C ILE A 268 1.96 4.22 -5.19
N VAL A 269 2.53 4.75 -6.27
CA VAL A 269 2.87 4.02 -7.50
C VAL A 269 3.91 2.92 -7.21
N ASP A 270 5.00 3.26 -6.52
CA ASP A 270 6.05 2.33 -6.12
C ASP A 270 5.51 1.19 -5.22
N THR A 271 4.62 1.52 -4.26
CA THR A 271 4.03 0.53 -3.35
C THR A 271 3.00 -0.35 -4.04
N LEU A 272 2.19 0.21 -4.96
CA LEU A 272 1.31 -0.56 -5.82
C LEU A 272 2.11 -1.55 -6.68
N TYR A 273 3.17 -1.07 -7.33
CA TYR A 273 4.05 -1.89 -8.14
C TYR A 273 4.70 -3.01 -7.32
N GLU A 274 5.46 -2.68 -6.27
CA GLU A 274 6.26 -3.67 -5.54
C GLU A 274 5.39 -4.72 -4.83
N THR A 275 4.18 -4.37 -4.39
CA THR A 275 3.26 -5.33 -3.76
C THR A 275 2.46 -6.14 -4.77
N PHE A 276 1.78 -5.48 -5.73
CA PHE A 276 0.73 -6.13 -6.54
C PHE A 276 1.19 -6.54 -7.95
N PHE A 277 2.29 -6.00 -8.48
CA PHE A 277 2.69 -6.22 -9.88
C PHE A 277 4.15 -6.67 -10.08
N LYS A 278 4.97 -6.72 -9.03
CA LYS A 278 6.41 -7.00 -9.15
C LYS A 278 6.75 -8.39 -9.71
N ASN A 279 6.06 -9.42 -9.25
CA ASN A 279 6.35 -10.82 -9.59
C ASN A 279 5.23 -11.40 -10.45
N THR A 280 5.54 -12.39 -11.30
CA THR A 280 4.52 -13.11 -12.10
C THR A 280 3.40 -13.75 -11.28
N LYS A 281 3.67 -14.07 -10.00
CA LYS A 281 2.71 -14.61 -9.02
C LYS A 281 1.95 -13.53 -8.22
N SER A 282 2.23 -12.25 -8.43
CA SER A 282 1.52 -11.16 -7.76
C SER A 282 0.12 -10.98 -8.34
N VAL A 283 -0.82 -10.55 -7.49
CA VAL A 283 -2.26 -10.50 -7.79
C VAL A 283 -2.57 -9.71 -9.07
N GLY A 284 -1.89 -8.58 -9.30
CA GLY A 284 -2.11 -7.72 -10.45
C GLY A 284 -1.78 -8.34 -11.81
N LEU A 285 -1.02 -9.43 -11.83
CA LEU A 285 -0.70 -10.20 -13.05
C LEU A 285 -1.48 -11.51 -13.14
N GLN A 286 -1.70 -12.19 -12.01
CA GLN A 286 -2.53 -13.41 -11.96
C GLN A 286 -4.00 -13.13 -12.30
N PHE A 287 -4.50 -11.94 -11.97
CA PHE A 287 -5.91 -11.53 -12.13
C PHE A 287 -6.07 -10.31 -13.04
N ALA A 288 -5.22 -10.20 -14.08
CA ALA A 288 -5.15 -9.03 -14.97
C ALA A 288 -6.49 -8.64 -15.63
N GLN A 289 -7.43 -9.58 -15.78
CA GLN A 289 -8.76 -9.33 -16.32
C GLN A 289 -9.62 -8.40 -15.45
N HIS A 290 -9.49 -8.44 -14.11
CA HIS A 290 -10.33 -7.64 -13.21
C HIS A 290 -10.20 -6.12 -13.45
N PHE A 291 -8.99 -5.67 -13.80
CA PHE A 291 -8.71 -4.27 -14.12
C PHE A 291 -9.44 -3.78 -15.39
N LEU A 292 -9.77 -4.70 -16.31
CA LEU A 292 -10.62 -4.44 -17.49
C LEU A 292 -12.10 -4.53 -17.13
N ASP A 293 -12.50 -5.47 -16.27
CA ASP A 293 -13.91 -5.69 -15.91
C ASP A 293 -14.54 -4.48 -15.20
N ILE A 294 -13.75 -3.70 -14.46
CA ILE A 294 -14.21 -2.44 -13.81
C ILE A 294 -14.06 -1.19 -14.69
N ALA A 295 -13.61 -1.33 -15.94
CA ALA A 295 -13.34 -0.19 -16.82
C ALA A 295 -14.62 0.41 -17.43
N GLU A 296 -15.47 1.01 -16.58
CA GLU A 296 -16.66 1.81 -16.96
C GLU A 296 -16.30 3.05 -17.83
N ASN A 297 -15.00 3.33 -18.01
CA ASN A 297 -14.52 4.42 -18.85
C ASN A 297 -14.76 4.18 -20.34
N LYS A 298 -15.05 5.28 -21.07
CA LYS A 298 -15.33 5.28 -22.52
C LYS A 298 -14.16 4.81 -23.41
N THR A 299 -13.00 4.51 -22.84
CA THR A 299 -11.79 4.09 -23.55
C THR A 299 -11.41 2.64 -23.33
N GLY A 300 -12.09 1.90 -22.44
CA GLY A 300 -11.73 0.53 -22.07
C GLY A 300 -10.31 0.39 -21.49
N ARG A 301 -9.72 1.48 -20.97
CA ARG A 301 -8.39 1.44 -20.33
C ARG A 301 -8.53 0.69 -18.98
N PRO A 302 -7.61 -0.23 -18.63
CA PRO A 302 -7.67 -0.88 -17.33
C PRO A 302 -7.47 0.13 -16.19
N GLU A 303 -8.14 -0.08 -15.05
CA GLU A 303 -8.15 0.83 -13.90
C GLU A 303 -7.69 0.13 -12.60
N ILE A 304 -6.91 0.83 -11.76
CA ILE A 304 -6.64 0.37 -10.38
C ILE A 304 -7.95 0.33 -9.58
N HIS A 305 -8.21 -0.78 -8.87
CA HIS A 305 -9.38 -0.90 -8.01
C HIS A 305 -9.28 -0.03 -6.74
N ILE A 306 -10.43 0.48 -6.27
CA ILE A 306 -10.54 1.31 -5.07
C ILE A 306 -9.89 0.68 -3.82
N PRO A 307 -10.09 -0.63 -3.49
CA PRO A 307 -9.47 -1.22 -2.30
C PRO A 307 -7.95 -1.28 -2.36
N MET A 308 -7.33 -1.53 -3.52
CA MET A 308 -5.87 -1.47 -3.68
C MET A 308 -5.33 -0.09 -3.30
N LEU A 309 -5.92 0.96 -3.88
CA LEU A 309 -5.46 2.34 -3.71
C LEU A 309 -5.72 2.86 -2.28
N ALA A 310 -6.87 2.49 -1.71
CA ALA A 310 -7.20 2.79 -0.32
C ALA A 310 -6.25 2.08 0.66
N MET A 311 -5.91 0.81 0.43
CA MET A 311 -4.95 0.09 1.28
C MET A 311 -3.54 0.68 1.21
N VAL A 312 -3.02 0.99 0.03
CA VAL A 312 -1.68 1.62 -0.10
C VAL A 312 -1.64 2.99 0.57
N SER A 313 -2.69 3.80 0.42
CA SER A 313 -2.81 5.09 1.10
C SER A 313 -2.88 4.93 2.63
N THR A 314 -3.53 3.87 3.11
CA THR A 314 -3.61 3.52 4.53
C THR A 314 -2.28 3.00 5.09
N ALA A 315 -1.51 2.25 4.31
CA ALA A 315 -0.16 1.82 4.66
C ALA A 315 0.78 3.02 4.81
N ILE A 316 0.74 3.98 3.88
CA ILE A 316 1.49 5.24 3.96
C ILE A 316 1.07 6.05 5.21
N HIS A 317 -0.22 6.10 5.54
CA HIS A 317 -0.69 6.71 6.80
C HIS A 317 -0.08 6.05 8.04
N ALA A 318 -0.04 4.72 8.09
CA ALA A 318 0.55 4.00 9.22
C ALA A 318 2.06 4.23 9.34
N VAL A 319 2.79 4.33 8.22
CA VAL A 319 4.21 4.71 8.19
C VAL A 319 4.42 6.12 8.76
N LEU A 320 3.56 7.08 8.39
CA LEU A 320 3.60 8.44 8.93
C LEU A 320 3.33 8.45 10.45
N VAL A 321 2.30 7.73 10.92
CA VAL A 321 2.01 7.57 12.35
C VAL A 321 3.18 6.92 13.11
N ALA A 322 3.82 5.90 12.53
CA ALA A 322 5.01 5.27 13.11
C ALA A 322 6.16 6.27 13.27
N LYS A 323 6.47 7.06 12.23
CA LYS A 323 7.52 8.11 12.28
C LYS A 323 7.21 9.19 13.33
N LYS A 324 5.97 9.69 13.40
CA LYS A 324 5.53 10.67 14.43
C LYS A 324 5.74 10.14 15.85
N ASN A 325 5.41 8.87 16.07
CA ASN A 325 5.57 8.20 17.37
C ASN A 325 7.00 7.74 17.65
N LYS A 326 7.97 8.02 16.75
CA LYS A 326 9.35 7.53 16.78
C LYS A 326 9.46 6.00 16.91
N ALA A 327 8.47 5.28 16.38
CA ALA A 327 8.47 3.83 16.29
C ALA A 327 9.37 3.34 15.13
N GLY A 328 9.97 2.17 15.30
CA GLY A 328 10.75 1.49 14.26
C GLY A 328 9.88 0.78 13.22
N GLU A 329 10.53 -0.04 12.39
CA GLU A 329 9.89 -0.87 11.35
C GLU A 329 8.89 -1.87 11.94
N ASP A 330 9.15 -2.37 13.15
CA ASP A 330 8.29 -3.27 13.95
C ASP A 330 6.95 -2.66 14.39
N PHE A 331 6.61 -1.45 13.95
CA PHE A 331 5.30 -0.86 14.20
C PHE A 331 4.18 -1.75 13.65
N LYS A 332 3.33 -2.25 14.56
CA LYS A 332 2.28 -3.22 14.25
C LYS A 332 1.17 -2.59 13.39
N PHE A 333 1.05 -3.06 12.15
CA PHE A 333 -0.11 -2.77 11.31
C PHE A 333 -1.23 -3.76 11.63
N THR A 334 -2.34 -3.30 12.21
CA THR A 334 -3.46 -4.17 12.61
C THR A 334 -4.77 -3.72 11.97
N GLY A 335 -5.66 -4.68 11.67
CA GLY A 335 -6.97 -4.42 11.05
C GLY A 335 -7.75 -3.32 11.79
N ASN A 336 -7.96 -3.55 13.09
CA ASN A 336 -8.74 -2.68 13.97
C ASN A 336 -8.18 -1.25 14.12
N GLN A 337 -6.87 -1.02 13.91
CA GLN A 337 -6.26 0.29 14.08
C GLN A 337 -6.37 1.18 12.83
N PHE A 338 -6.45 0.56 11.64
CA PHE A 338 -6.35 1.27 10.37
C PHE A 338 -7.58 1.13 9.45
N CYS A 339 -8.59 0.36 9.87
CA CYS A 339 -9.86 0.25 9.13
C CYS A 339 -10.51 1.61 8.88
N ASP A 340 -10.60 2.51 9.87
CA ASP A 340 -11.26 3.82 9.70
C ASP A 340 -10.57 4.69 8.64
N ILE A 341 -9.24 4.59 8.55
CA ILE A 341 -8.42 5.29 7.54
C ILE A 341 -8.66 4.68 6.14
N TYR A 342 -8.76 3.35 6.05
CA TYR A 342 -9.12 2.67 4.82
C TYR A 342 -10.54 3.02 4.36
N THR A 343 -11.53 2.96 5.25
CA THR A 343 -12.93 3.30 4.97
C THR A 343 -13.07 4.78 4.58
N TYR A 344 -12.29 5.69 5.17
CA TYR A 344 -12.16 7.06 4.71
C TYR A 344 -11.66 7.13 3.25
N HIS A 345 -10.58 6.43 2.90
CA HIS A 345 -10.06 6.44 1.54
C HIS A 345 -11.04 5.83 0.52
N VAL A 346 -11.72 4.73 0.86
CA VAL A 346 -12.80 4.15 0.04
C VAL A 346 -13.92 5.17 -0.18
N ALA A 347 -14.43 5.78 0.89
CA ALA A 347 -15.51 6.77 0.82
C ALA A 347 -15.11 8.05 0.06
N LEU A 348 -13.83 8.45 0.11
CA LEU A 348 -13.29 9.57 -0.65
C LEU A 348 -13.15 9.22 -2.14
N LEU A 349 -12.62 8.04 -2.48
CA LEU A 349 -12.52 7.57 -3.86
C LEU A 349 -13.90 7.39 -4.50
N GLU A 350 -14.86 6.80 -3.78
CA GLU A 350 -16.26 6.71 -4.21
C GLU A 350 -16.92 8.08 -4.40
N ARG A 351 -16.60 9.06 -3.53
CA ARG A 351 -17.07 10.44 -3.72
C ARG A 351 -16.51 11.03 -5.00
N ILE A 352 -15.23 10.85 -5.29
CA ILE A 352 -14.58 11.33 -6.53
C ILE A 352 -15.20 10.63 -7.76
N ARG A 353 -15.48 9.31 -7.68
CA ARG A 353 -16.21 8.55 -8.71
C ARG A 353 -17.58 9.16 -9.00
N LYS A 354 -18.36 9.45 -7.95
CA LYS A 354 -19.72 9.99 -8.08
C LYS A 354 -19.77 11.47 -8.47
N THR A 355 -18.83 12.32 -8.03
CA THR A 355 -18.85 13.76 -8.34
C THR A 355 -18.08 14.15 -9.60
N ALA A 356 -17.09 13.36 -10.01
CA ALA A 356 -16.22 13.68 -11.14
C ALA A 356 -15.75 12.41 -11.89
N PRO A 357 -16.67 11.57 -12.39
CA PRO A 357 -16.34 10.23 -12.93
C PRO A 357 -15.26 10.26 -14.01
N VAL A 358 -15.30 11.22 -14.94
CA VAL A 358 -14.28 11.35 -16.00
C VAL A 358 -12.87 11.61 -15.43
N LYS A 359 -12.76 12.32 -14.29
CA LYS A 359 -11.48 12.53 -13.59
C LYS A 359 -11.09 11.31 -12.77
N PHE A 360 -12.05 10.65 -12.11
CA PHE A 360 -11.83 9.41 -11.36
C PHE A 360 -11.24 8.32 -12.26
N HIS A 361 -11.93 7.98 -13.35
CA HIS A 361 -11.51 6.93 -14.25
C HIS A 361 -10.16 7.23 -14.90
N LYS A 362 -9.93 8.49 -15.30
CA LYS A 362 -8.62 8.92 -15.80
C LYS A 362 -7.53 8.71 -14.73
N MET A 363 -7.75 9.14 -13.49
CA MET A 363 -6.78 8.95 -12.40
C MET A 363 -6.47 7.47 -12.15
N MET A 364 -7.49 6.60 -12.10
CA MET A 364 -7.30 5.16 -11.86
C MET A 364 -6.59 4.44 -13.01
N ALA A 365 -6.84 4.85 -14.27
CA ALA A 365 -6.19 4.31 -15.45
C ALA A 365 -4.76 4.85 -15.64
N ASP A 366 -4.52 6.13 -15.34
CA ASP A 366 -3.19 6.75 -15.41
C ASP A 366 -2.26 6.13 -14.34
N ILE A 367 -2.74 5.85 -13.12
CA ILE A 367 -1.97 5.12 -12.09
C ILE A 367 -1.69 3.67 -12.56
N TYR A 368 -2.67 2.99 -13.18
CA TYR A 368 -2.44 1.64 -13.72
C TYR A 368 -1.33 1.61 -14.78
N GLU A 369 -1.35 2.57 -15.71
CA GLU A 369 -0.36 2.69 -16.77
C GLU A 369 1.05 2.99 -16.24
N GLU A 370 1.16 3.84 -15.22
CA GLU A 370 2.41 4.19 -14.53
C GLU A 370 3.01 2.98 -13.78
N VAL A 371 2.17 2.23 -13.05
CA VAL A 371 2.58 0.98 -12.37
C VAL A 371 3.03 -0.09 -13.39
N GLN A 372 2.35 -0.20 -14.53
CA GLN A 372 2.76 -1.11 -15.61
C GLN A 372 4.02 -0.62 -16.36
N HIS A 373 4.35 0.68 -16.31
CA HIS A 373 5.62 1.20 -16.81
C HIS A 373 6.79 0.66 -15.96
N LEU A 374 6.71 0.82 -14.63
CA LEU A 374 7.72 0.28 -13.69
C LEU A 374 7.91 -1.23 -13.83
N HIS A 375 6.82 -1.97 -14.11
CA HIS A 375 6.89 -3.41 -14.38
C HIS A 375 7.68 -3.74 -15.65
N ARG A 376 7.39 -3.07 -16.77
CA ARG A 376 8.14 -3.24 -18.03
C ARG A 376 9.60 -2.83 -17.91
N ASP A 377 9.88 -1.71 -17.24
CA ASP A 377 11.25 -1.24 -17.01
C ASP A 377 12.05 -2.27 -16.22
N THR A 378 11.46 -2.82 -15.15
CA THR A 378 12.14 -3.79 -14.29
C THR A 378 12.41 -5.10 -15.02
N ILE A 379 11.48 -5.61 -15.85
CA ILE A 379 11.74 -6.80 -16.69
C ILE A 379 12.80 -6.48 -17.77
N GLY A 380 12.68 -5.33 -18.44
CA GLY A 380 13.62 -4.86 -19.47
C GLY A 380 15.00 -4.42 -18.96
N VAL A 381 15.30 -4.63 -17.68
CA VAL A 381 16.64 -4.57 -17.07
C VAL A 381 17.28 -5.96 -16.96
N TYR A 382 16.47 -7.03 -16.86
CA TYR A 382 16.96 -8.42 -16.78
C TYR A 382 16.90 -9.15 -18.13
N ASP A 383 15.95 -8.83 -19.00
CA ASP A 383 15.81 -9.37 -20.37
C ASP A 383 16.81 -8.72 -21.36
N LYS A 384 17.99 -8.33 -20.86
CA LYS A 384 19.01 -7.60 -21.63
C LYS A 384 20.33 -8.35 -21.68
N ASP A 385 20.45 -9.11 -22.76
CA ASP A 385 21.73 -9.44 -23.43
C ASP A 385 22.49 -8.19 -23.90
N THR A 386 22.06 -6.97 -23.56
CA THR A 386 22.87 -5.75 -23.70
C THR A 386 24.20 -5.82 -22.96
N ASN A 387 24.36 -6.69 -21.95
CA ASN A 387 25.69 -6.99 -21.38
C ASN A 387 26.60 -7.73 -22.37
N LEU A 388 26.06 -8.57 -23.28
CA LEU A 388 26.81 -9.12 -24.42
C LEU A 388 27.03 -8.05 -25.49
N ALA A 389 26.09 -7.12 -25.69
CA ALA A 389 26.28 -5.99 -26.62
C ALA A 389 27.33 -4.94 -26.17
N PHE A 390 27.84 -5.04 -24.93
CA PHE A 390 29.00 -4.28 -24.43
C PHE A 390 30.27 -5.13 -24.28
N LEU A 391 30.21 -6.44 -24.59
CA LEU A 391 31.38 -7.30 -24.71
C LEU A 391 31.84 -7.26 -26.18
N ASP A 392 32.99 -6.64 -26.41
CA ASP A 392 33.68 -6.71 -27.69
C ASP A 392 34.33 -8.10 -27.85
N LEU A 393 33.54 -9.04 -28.35
CA LEU A 393 33.95 -10.42 -28.60
C LEU A 393 34.82 -10.57 -29.86
N GLU A 394 34.97 -9.52 -30.68
CA GLU A 394 35.94 -9.50 -31.80
C GLU A 394 37.35 -9.07 -31.32
N GLY A 395 37.45 -8.48 -30.13
CA GLY A 395 38.69 -8.04 -29.48
C GLY A 395 39.26 -8.96 -28.40
N MET A 396 38.77 -10.19 -28.26
CA MET A 396 39.31 -11.20 -27.32
C MET A 396 40.21 -12.20 -28.08
N ASP A 397 41.48 -12.30 -27.68
CA ASP A 397 42.41 -13.29 -28.25
C ASP A 397 42.02 -14.73 -27.84
N ASP A 398 42.00 -15.65 -28.82
CA ASP A 398 41.86 -17.10 -28.60
C ASP A 398 43.23 -17.71 -28.20
N GLU A 399 43.35 -18.27 -26.99
CA GLU A 399 44.52 -19.07 -26.51
C GLU A 399 44.40 -20.58 -26.80
#